data_AF-A0A7S2JIR7-F1
#
_entry.id   AF-A0A7S2JIR7-F1
#
_cell.length_a   1.000
_cell.length_b   1.000
_cell.length_c   1.000
_cell.angle_alpha   90.00
_cell.angle_beta   90.00
_cell.angle_gamma   90.00
#
_symmetry.space_group_name_H-M   'P 1'
#
loop_
_entity.id
_entity.type
_entity.pdbx_description
1 polymer ?
#
loop_
_entity_poly.entity_id
_entity_poly.type
_entity_poly.pdbx_seq_one_letter_code
_entity_poly.pdbx_strand_id
1 'polypeptide(L)'
;YYNKYFKKSFALKNYTAEKLADLVEHIKDTLGVSEKTSFLEAKLDEDAPVAKFVKFAEDHRRERQRRLDAGDETAELKFPRNAPAPPPRGPPPSHGGGARGAAIGSRAP
;
A
#
# COMPACT_ATOMS: atom_id res chain seq x y z
N TYR A 1 -9.61 11.30 2.42
CA TYR A 1 -9.41 11.44 3.88
C TYR A 1 -8.05 10.89 4.33
N TYR A 2 -7.76 9.59 4.17
CA TYR A 2 -6.50 8.96 4.62
C TYR A 2 -5.22 9.71 4.20
N ASN A 3 -5.11 10.11 2.92
CA ASN A 3 -3.96 10.86 2.42
C ASN A 3 -3.77 12.23 3.12
N LYS A 4 -4.85 12.90 3.50
CA LYS A 4 -4.81 14.21 4.19
C LYS A 4 -4.12 14.11 5.55
N TYR A 5 -4.35 13.02 6.29
CA TYR A 5 -3.82 12.84 7.65
C TYR A 5 -2.49 12.07 7.67
N PHE A 6 -2.36 11.04 6.84
CA PHE A 6 -1.17 10.17 6.86
C PHE A 6 -0.14 10.51 5.79
N LYS A 7 -0.43 11.47 4.89
CA LYS A 7 0.42 11.85 3.75
C LYS A 7 0.83 10.65 2.88
N LYS A 8 0.01 9.60 2.88
CA LYS A 8 0.24 8.32 2.18
C LYS A 8 -1.00 7.95 1.39
N SER A 9 -0.80 7.31 0.23
CA SER A 9 -1.92 6.69 -0.48
C SER A 9 -2.37 5.43 0.25
N PHE A 10 -3.68 5.23 0.37
CA PHE A 10 -4.23 3.97 0.88
C PHE A 10 -4.39 3.00 -0.28
N ALA A 11 -3.52 2.00 -0.36
CA ALA A 11 -3.50 1.04 -1.46
C ALA A 11 -4.12 -0.29 -1.03
N LEU A 12 -5.38 -0.53 -1.41
CA LEU A 12 -6.10 -1.78 -1.15
C LEU A 12 -5.39 -3.02 -1.74
N LYS A 13 -4.71 -2.83 -2.87
CA LYS A 13 -3.92 -3.87 -3.54
C LYS A 13 -2.86 -4.50 -2.64
N ASN A 14 -2.33 -3.77 -1.65
CA ASN A 14 -1.36 -4.29 -0.70
C ASN A 14 -1.94 -5.39 0.20
N TYR A 15 -3.28 -5.43 0.30
CA TYR A 15 -4.03 -6.36 1.13
C TYR A 15 -4.83 -7.37 0.29
N THR A 16 -4.57 -7.45 -1.02
CA THR A 16 -5.29 -8.36 -1.94
C THR A 16 -6.80 -8.12 -1.94
N ALA A 17 -7.20 -6.88 -1.65
CA ALA A 17 -8.57 -6.40 -1.68
C ALA A 17 -8.78 -5.51 -2.91
N GLU A 18 -9.89 -5.68 -3.61
CA GLU A 18 -10.30 -4.78 -4.70
C GLU A 18 -11.21 -3.67 -4.17
N LYS A 19 -12.07 -4.03 -3.22
CA LYS A 19 -13.03 -3.14 -2.57
C LYS A 19 -12.72 -3.01 -1.09
N LEU A 20 -13.24 -1.94 -0.49
CA LEU A 20 -13.16 -1.77 0.97
C LEU A 20 -13.86 -2.90 1.73
N ALA A 21 -14.91 -3.51 1.13
CA ALA A 21 -15.61 -4.64 1.72
C ALA A 21 -14.69 -5.86 1.91
N ASP A 22 -13.93 -6.23 0.88
CA ASP A 22 -12.99 -7.35 0.91
C ASP A 22 -11.92 -7.15 2.01
N LEU A 23 -11.46 -5.91 2.20
CA LEU A 23 -10.53 -5.59 3.28
C LEU A 23 -11.18 -5.78 4.67
N VAL A 24 -12.44 -5.37 4.82
CA VAL A 24 -13.18 -5.48 6.09
C VAL A 24 -13.41 -6.94 6.47
N GLU A 25 -13.51 -7.86 5.52
CA GLU A 25 -13.59 -9.30 5.82
C GLU A 25 -12.38 -9.83 6.61
N HIS A 26 -11.18 -9.29 6.34
CA HIS A 26 -9.97 -9.66 7.09
C HIS A 26 -9.98 -9.17 8.54
N ILE A 27 -10.77 -8.14 8.86
CA ILE A 27 -10.81 -7.45 10.16
C ILE A 27 -12.25 -7.25 10.67
N LYS A 28 -13.08 -8.26 10.42
CA LYS A 28 -14.53 -8.24 10.66
C LYS A 28 -14.95 -7.96 12.10
N ASP A 29 -14.08 -8.16 13.08
CA ASP A 29 -14.41 -7.94 14.50
C ASP A 29 -14.11 -6.51 14.96
N THR A 30 -13.38 -5.73 14.16
CA THR A 30 -13.01 -4.35 14.49
C THR A 30 -13.77 -3.32 13.66
N LEU A 31 -13.99 -3.61 12.37
CA LEU A 31 -14.66 -2.72 11.43
C LEU A 31 -15.83 -3.42 10.75
N GLY A 32 -16.84 -2.64 10.38
CA GLY A 32 -17.95 -3.04 9.53
C GLY A 32 -18.20 -2.01 8.44
N VAL A 33 -18.98 -2.39 7.43
CA VAL A 33 -19.56 -1.44 6.47
C VAL A 33 -21.03 -1.26 6.84
N SER A 34 -21.43 -0.02 7.10
CA SER A 34 -22.81 0.29 7.47
C SER A 34 -23.72 0.15 6.25
N GLU A 35 -24.76 -0.68 6.33
CA GLU A 35 -25.69 -0.91 5.21
C GLU A 35 -26.46 0.35 4.80
N LYS A 36 -26.66 1.27 5.75
CA LYS A 36 -27.45 2.49 5.54
C LYS A 36 -26.66 3.60 4.85
N THR A 37 -25.37 3.72 5.15
CA THR A 37 -24.54 4.84 4.69
C THR A 37 -23.39 4.39 3.78
N SER A 38 -23.14 3.09 3.67
CA SER A 38 -22.00 2.49 2.95
C SER A 38 -20.63 2.99 3.42
N PHE A 39 -20.55 3.56 4.64
CA PHE A 39 -19.30 3.99 5.26
C PHE A 39 -18.75 2.93 6.23
N LEU A 40 -17.45 3.06 6.54
CA LEU A 40 -16.82 2.25 7.58
C LEU A 40 -17.33 2.66 8.96
N GLU A 41 -17.67 1.67 9.76
CA GLU A 41 -18.15 1.82 11.13
C GLU A 41 -17.28 0.99 12.08
N ALA A 42 -16.93 1.57 13.23
CA ALA A 42 -16.21 0.85 14.27
C ALA A 42 -17.19 -0.04 15.04
N LYS A 43 -16.81 -1.31 15.26
CA LYS A 43 -17.61 -2.25 16.07
C LYS A 43 -17.29 -2.21 17.55
N LEU A 44 -16.24 -1.48 17.91
CA LEU A 44 -15.72 -1.37 19.26
C LEU A 44 -15.83 0.08 19.72
N ASP A 45 -16.04 0.24 21.02
CA ASP A 45 -16.01 1.54 21.67
C ASP A 45 -14.63 2.20 21.52
N GLU A 46 -14.62 3.53 21.57
CA GLU A 46 -13.40 4.33 21.45
C GLU A 46 -12.38 4.02 22.57
N ASP A 47 -12.88 3.63 23.74
CA ASP A 47 -12.07 3.26 24.92
C ASP A 47 -11.70 1.76 24.96
N ALA A 48 -11.93 1.02 23.86
CA ALA A 48 -11.58 -0.40 23.82
C ALA A 48 -10.06 -0.60 24.04
N PRO A 49 -9.67 -1.48 24.98
CA PRO A 49 -8.26 -1.67 25.29
C PRO A 49 -7.52 -2.30 24.09
N VAL A 50 -6.29 -1.87 23.85
CA VAL A 50 -5.42 -2.38 22.76
C VAL A 50 -5.31 -3.91 22.80
N ALA A 51 -5.31 -4.51 23.99
CA ALA A 51 -5.29 -5.96 24.19
C ALA A 51 -6.43 -6.70 23.48
N LYS A 52 -7.60 -6.06 23.29
CA LYS A 52 -8.75 -6.66 22.59
C LYS A 52 -8.46 -6.84 21.09
N PHE A 53 -7.81 -5.86 20.46
CA PHE A 53 -7.40 -5.93 19.07
C PHE A 53 -6.35 -7.03 18.84
N VAL A 54 -5.38 -7.16 19.76
CA VAL A 54 -4.36 -8.22 19.70
C VAL A 54 -5.01 -9.61 19.84
N LYS A 55 -5.98 -9.76 20.75
CA LYS A 55 -6.73 -11.01 20.90
C LYS A 55 -7.44 -11.41 19.61
N PHE A 56 -8.17 -10.48 18.99
CA PHE A 56 -8.83 -10.75 17.71
C PHE A 56 -7.83 -11.15 16.62
N ALA A 57 -6.73 -10.41 16.48
CA ALA A 57 -5.71 -10.74 15.48
C ALA A 57 -5.15 -12.17 15.67
N GLU A 58 -4.87 -12.56 16.92
CA GLU A 58 -4.36 -13.89 17.24
C GLU A 58 -5.42 -14.99 17.06
N ASP A 59 -6.67 -14.74 17.40
CA ASP A 59 -7.76 -15.70 17.20
C ASP A 59 -7.98 -15.98 15.70
N HIS A 60 -8.02 -14.93 14.86
CA HIS A 60 -8.08 -15.09 13.40
C HIS A 60 -6.85 -15.80 12.83
N ARG A 61 -5.66 -15.56 13.38
CA ARG A 61 -4.43 -16.24 12.96
C ARG A 61 -4.51 -17.74 13.27
N ARG A 62 -4.94 -18.11 14.49
CA ARG A 62 -5.10 -19.51 14.91
C ARG A 62 -6.14 -20.23 14.07
N GLU A 63 -7.26 -19.57 13.80
CA GLU A 63 -8.33 -20.16 12.99
C GLU A 63 -7.90 -20.40 11.55
N ARG A 64 -7.20 -19.44 10.92
CA ARG A 64 -6.61 -19.65 9.59
C ARG A 64 -5.61 -20.81 9.60
N GLN A 65 -4.76 -20.90 10.62
CA GLN A 65 -3.81 -22.02 10.72
C GLN A 65 -4.54 -23.37 10.78
N ARG A 66 -5.59 -23.51 11.59
CA ARG A 66 -6.38 -24.75 11.66
C ARG A 66 -7.03 -25.11 10.33
N ARG A 67 -7.55 -24.13 9.59
CA ARG A 67 -8.13 -24.35 8.25
C ARG A 67 -7.07 -24.78 7.24
N LEU A 68 -5.90 -24.16 7.26
CA LEU A 68 -4.75 -24.57 6.44
C LEU A 68 -4.30 -26.00 6.77
N ASP A 69 -4.19 -26.34 8.06
CA ASP A 69 -3.81 -27.68 8.51
C ASP A 69 -4.86 -28.74 8.09
N ALA A 70 -6.13 -28.35 7.95
CA ALA A 70 -7.21 -29.18 7.43
C ALA A 70 -7.26 -29.26 5.88
N GLY A 71 -6.34 -28.60 5.18
CA GLY A 71 -6.26 -28.59 3.71
C GLY A 71 -7.14 -27.56 3.02
N ASP A 72 -7.73 -26.61 3.76
CA ASP A 72 -8.48 -25.50 3.18
C ASP A 72 -7.52 -24.36 2.79
N GLU A 73 -7.06 -24.41 1.54
CA GLU A 73 -6.15 -23.42 0.96
C GLU A 73 -6.74 -22.01 0.88
N THR A 74 -8.07 -21.86 0.97
CA THR A 74 -8.73 -20.54 0.92
C THR A 74 -8.44 -19.69 2.16
N ALA A 75 -7.94 -20.31 3.24
CA ALA A 75 -7.55 -19.62 4.46
C ALA A 75 -6.18 -18.91 4.36
N GLU A 76 -5.42 -19.10 3.28
CA GLU A 76 -4.10 -18.50 3.10
C GLU A 76 -4.18 -17.00 2.75
N LEU A 77 -3.48 -16.14 3.51
CA LEU A 77 -3.36 -14.71 3.21
C LEU A 77 -2.12 -14.43 2.34
N LYS A 78 -2.35 -14.03 1.09
CA LYS A 78 -1.28 -13.72 0.12
C LYS A 78 -1.14 -12.22 -0.05
N PHE A 79 -0.36 -11.56 0.80
CA PHE A 79 -0.09 -10.13 0.65
C PHE A 79 1.06 -9.85 -0.33
N PRO A 80 0.84 -9.06 -1.40
CA PRO A 80 1.91 -8.71 -2.31
C PRO A 80 2.97 -7.86 -1.59
N ARG A 81 4.22 -8.29 -1.69
CA ARG A 81 5.35 -7.48 -1.24
C ARG A 81 5.57 -6.35 -2.23
N ASN A 82 5.27 -5.12 -1.82
CA ASN A 82 5.64 -3.95 -2.61
C ASN A 82 7.16 -3.80 -2.56
N ALA A 83 7.82 -3.94 -3.72
CA ALA A 83 9.24 -3.63 -3.85
C ALA A 83 9.46 -2.14 -3.50
N PRO A 84 10.58 -1.79 -2.83
CA PRO A 84 10.91 -0.40 -2.57
C PRO A 84 10.97 0.37 -3.90
N ALA A 85 10.46 1.60 -3.90
CA ALA A 85 10.49 2.45 -5.08
C ALA A 85 11.94 2.60 -5.56
N PRO A 86 12.22 2.47 -6.87
CA PRO A 86 13.56 2.71 -7.38
C PRO A 86 14.00 4.14 -7.04
N PRO A 87 15.29 4.36 -6.76
CA PRO A 87 15.79 5.70 -6.44
C PRO A 87 15.41 6.66 -7.58
N PRO A 88 15.13 7.95 -7.25
CA PRO A 88 14.78 8.93 -8.25
C PRO A 88 15.86 8.96 -9.34
N ARG A 89 15.47 8.70 -10.59
CA ARG A 89 16.37 8.83 -11.74
C ARG A 89 16.81 10.29 -11.79
N GLY A 90 18.12 10.52 -11.70
CA GLY A 90 18.71 11.84 -11.85
C GLY A 90 18.31 12.49 -13.18
N PRO A 91 18.41 13.82 -13.29
CA PRO A 91 18.07 14.53 -14.51
C PRO A 91 18.84 13.95 -15.71
N PRO A 92 18.21 13.86 -16.91
CA PRO A 92 18.87 13.35 -18.09
C PRO A 92 20.14 14.17 -18.39
N PRO A 93 21.23 13.55 -18.91
CA PRO A 93 22.44 14.26 -19.22
C PRO A 93 22.15 15.40 -20.21
N SER A 94 22.39 16.63 -19.76
CA SER A 94 22.41 17.80 -20.64
C SER A 94 23.55 17.61 -21.64
N HIS A 95 23.21 17.29 -22.88
CA HIS A 95 24.16 17.38 -23.98
C HIS A 95 24.33 18.86 -24.34
N GLY A 96 25.01 19.59 -23.46
CA GLY A 96 25.47 20.95 -23.69
C GLY A 96 26.64 20.92 -24.66
N GLY A 97 26.34 20.92 -25.96
CA GLY A 97 27.31 21.18 -27.02
C GLY A 97 27.86 22.60 -26.89
N GLY A 98 28.98 22.74 -26.16
CA GLY A 98 29.69 23.99 -25.99
C GLY A 98 30.30 24.47 -27.31
N ALA A 99 29.83 25.63 -27.76
CA ALA A 99 30.55 26.48 -28.69
C ALA A 99 31.69 27.20 -27.94
N ARG A 100 32.91 27.17 -28.51
CA ARG A 100 34.11 28.07 -28.37
C ARG A 100 35.38 27.21 -28.53
N GLY A 101 36.33 27.45 -29.45
CA GLY A 101 36.54 28.47 -30.48
C GLY A 101 37.93 28.30 -31.14
N ALA A 102 38.26 29.24 -32.04
CA ALA A 102 39.59 29.66 -32.53
C ALA A 102 40.32 28.93 -33.71
N ALA A 103 40.25 29.61 -34.88
CA ALA A 103 41.35 30.11 -35.74
C ALA A 103 42.11 29.19 -36.74
N ILE A 104 42.14 29.59 -38.04
CA ILE A 104 43.33 30.00 -38.85
C ILE A 104 43.09 29.89 -40.38
N GLY A 105 43.40 30.96 -41.14
CA GLY A 105 43.80 31.01 -42.57
C GLY A 105 42.68 30.88 -43.63
N SER A 106 42.64 31.55 -44.79
CA SER A 106 43.58 32.42 -45.52
C SER A 106 42.87 33.07 -46.74
N ARG A 107 43.07 34.39 -46.93
CA ARG A 107 43.33 35.18 -48.17
C ARG A 107 42.60 34.87 -49.51
N ALA A 108 41.81 35.87 -49.98
CA ALA A 108 41.59 36.52 -51.30
C ALA A 108 41.98 35.82 -52.64
N PRO A 109 41.49 36.21 -53.84
CA PRO A 109 41.18 37.58 -54.33
C PRO A 109 39.70 37.96 -54.43
#